data_AF-A0A1B6FKA8-F1
#
_entry.id   AF-A0A1B6FKA8-F1
#
_cell.length_a   1.000
_cell.length_b   1.000
_cell.length_c   1.000
_cell.angle_alpha   90.00
_cell.angle_beta   90.00
_cell.angle_gamma   90.00
#
_symmetry.space_group_name_H-M   'P 1'
#
loop_
_entity.id
_entity.type
_entity.pdbx_description
1 polymer ?
#
loop_
_entity_poly.entity_id
_entity_poly.type
_entity_poly.pdbx_seq_one_letter_code
_entity_poly.pdbx_strand_id
1 'polypeptide(L)'
;MARKGDSSRWFNVAVVGLSGTEKEKGAIGIGKSCLCNRFMRSLADDYSVDHISVLSQTDFSGRVVNNDHFLYWGEVTKCSEDGIEMQFQVIEQTEFIDDASFQPFKGGKMEPYSKRCAATKLTSAE
;
A
#
# COMPACT_ATOMS: atom_id res chain seq x y z
N MET A 1 -3.83 13.36 41.28
CA MET A 1 -4.57 12.84 40.10
C MET A 1 -3.55 12.30 39.12
N ALA A 2 -3.42 10.99 39.00
CA ALA A 2 -2.51 10.38 38.04
C ALA A 2 -3.06 10.61 36.63
N ARG A 3 -2.25 11.21 35.74
CA ARG A 3 -2.56 11.26 34.30
C ARG A 3 -2.66 9.82 33.83
N LYS A 4 -3.88 9.38 33.50
CA LYS A 4 -4.13 8.14 32.77
C LYS A 4 -3.29 8.25 31.51
N GLY A 5 -2.26 7.42 31.36
CA GLY A 5 -1.42 7.46 30.18
C GLY A 5 -2.29 7.12 28.97
N ASP A 6 -2.58 8.12 28.13
CA ASP A 6 -3.12 7.89 26.80
C ASP A 6 -2.05 7.17 25.99
N SER A 7 -2.03 5.85 26.11
CA SER A 7 -1.26 4.99 25.23
C SER A 7 -2.01 4.94 23.90
N SER A 8 -1.79 5.94 23.03
CA SER A 8 -2.16 5.84 21.63
C SER A 8 -1.62 4.51 21.09
N ARG A 9 -2.52 3.68 20.56
CA ARG A 9 -2.13 2.35 20.05
C ARG A 9 -1.64 2.49 18.63
N TRP A 10 -0.40 2.06 18.39
CA TRP A 10 0.20 2.11 17.07
C TRP A 10 0.06 0.78 16.33
N PHE A 11 -0.37 0.85 15.07
CA PHE A 11 -0.55 -0.32 14.19
C PHE A 11 0.13 -0.10 12.85
N ASN A 12 0.94 -1.08 12.44
CA ASN A 12 1.42 -1.18 11.06
C ASN A 12 0.50 -2.18 10.33
N VAL A 13 -0.18 -1.71 9.28
CA VAL A 13 -1.18 -2.49 8.55
C VAL A 13 -0.73 -2.68 7.11
N ALA A 14 -0.63 -3.94 6.70
CA ALA A 14 -0.37 -4.31 5.31
C ALA A 14 -1.65 -4.81 4.64
N VAL A 15 -2.08 -4.11 3.59
CA VAL A 15 -3.20 -4.53 2.76
C VAL A 15 -2.67 -5.44 1.66
N VAL A 16 -3.14 -6.69 1.64
CA VAL A 16 -2.71 -7.75 0.73
C VAL A 16 -3.91 -8.32 -0.03
N GLY A 17 -3.66 -8.90 -1.20
CA GLY A 17 -4.67 -9.60 -2.00
C GLY A 17 -4.21 -9.74 -3.44
N LEU A 18 -5.02 -10.35 -4.31
CA LEU A 18 -4.63 -10.64 -5.70
C LEU A 18 -3.96 -9.42 -6.38
N SER A 19 -2.74 -9.65 -6.88
CA SER A 19 -1.87 -8.67 -7.51
C SER A 19 -1.02 -9.39 -8.55
N GLY A 20 -0.67 -8.70 -9.62
CA GLY A 20 0.04 -9.27 -10.75
C GLY A 20 -0.33 -8.57 -12.05
N THR A 21 -0.02 -9.23 -13.15
CA THR A 21 -0.34 -8.79 -14.52
C THR A 21 -1.85 -8.70 -14.76
N GLU A 22 -2.25 -8.04 -15.84
CA GLU A 22 -3.65 -7.98 -16.27
C GLU A 22 -4.26 -9.38 -16.48
N LYS A 23 -3.46 -10.34 -16.95
CA LYS A 23 -3.88 -11.73 -17.09
C LYS A 23 -4.28 -12.38 -15.75
N GLU A 24 -3.63 -11.99 -14.66
CA GLU A 24 -3.83 -12.58 -13.34
C GLU A 24 -4.94 -11.88 -12.55
N LYS A 25 -4.96 -10.54 -12.54
CA LYS A 25 -5.89 -9.74 -11.73
C LYS A 25 -7.03 -9.09 -12.51
N GLY A 26 -7.02 -9.18 -13.85
CA GLY A 26 -7.88 -8.38 -14.73
C GLY A 26 -7.42 -6.91 -14.85
N ALA A 27 -8.06 -6.15 -15.72
CA ALA A 27 -7.72 -4.74 -15.96
C ALA A 27 -7.89 -3.87 -14.70
N ILE A 28 -8.90 -4.17 -13.88
CA ILE A 28 -9.34 -3.31 -12.75
C ILE A 28 -8.67 -3.72 -11.42
N GLY A 29 -8.29 -4.99 -11.25
CA GLY A 29 -7.84 -5.53 -9.97
C GLY A 29 -8.96 -5.65 -8.93
N ILE A 30 -8.60 -5.91 -7.67
CA ILE A 30 -9.56 -6.25 -6.60
C ILE A 30 -9.88 -5.09 -5.63
N GLY A 31 -9.36 -3.88 -5.88
CA GLY A 31 -9.71 -2.68 -5.09
C GLY A 31 -8.85 -2.38 -3.86
N LYS A 32 -7.63 -2.92 -3.75
CA LYS A 32 -6.71 -2.64 -2.62
C LYS A 32 -6.37 -1.15 -2.49
N SER A 33 -5.99 -0.49 -3.58
CA SER A 33 -5.69 0.94 -3.59
C SER A 33 -6.90 1.79 -3.20
N CYS A 34 -8.09 1.44 -3.70
CA CYS A 34 -9.33 2.12 -3.33
C CYS A 34 -9.63 1.99 -1.82
N LEU A 35 -9.41 0.80 -1.24
CA LEU A 35 -9.56 0.56 0.19
C LEU A 35 -8.56 1.41 1.00
N CYS A 36 -7.29 1.40 0.62
CA CYS A 36 -6.26 2.20 1.29
C CYS A 36 -6.56 3.70 1.19
N ASN A 37 -6.89 4.19 0.00
CA ASN A 37 -7.26 5.58 -0.24
C ASN A 37 -8.42 6.01 0.67
N ARG A 38 -9.52 5.26 0.67
CA ARG A 38 -10.69 5.55 1.51
C ARG A 38 -10.38 5.48 3.00
N PHE A 39 -9.51 4.58 3.43
CA PHE A 39 -9.11 4.49 4.82
C PHE A 39 -8.28 5.70 5.24
N MET A 40 -7.34 6.15 4.39
CA MET A 40 -6.50 7.32 4.65
C MET A 40 -7.29 8.63 4.60
N ARG A 41 -8.19 8.76 3.64
CA ARG A 41 -8.90 10.00 3.32
C ARG A 41 -10.40 9.80 3.57
N SER A 42 -10.89 10.35 4.68
CA SER A 42 -12.29 10.21 5.10
C SER A 42 -13.26 11.11 4.33
N LEU A 43 -12.77 12.20 3.74
CA LEU A 43 -13.58 13.11 2.93
C LEU A 43 -13.76 12.56 1.51
N ALA A 44 -14.96 12.74 0.95
CA ALA A 44 -15.29 12.22 -0.36
C ALA A 44 -14.44 12.87 -1.48
N ASP A 45 -14.10 14.14 -1.33
CA ASP A 45 -13.39 14.93 -2.36
C ASP A 45 -11.93 14.53 -2.54
N ASP A 46 -11.35 13.81 -1.56
CA ASP A 46 -9.97 13.35 -1.61
C ASP A 46 -9.84 11.93 -2.19
N TYR A 47 -10.94 11.26 -2.53
CA TYR A 47 -10.93 9.89 -3.04
C TYR A 47 -10.71 9.84 -4.56
N SER A 48 -9.81 8.96 -5.00
CA SER A 48 -9.61 8.63 -6.42
C SER A 48 -10.04 7.20 -6.68
N VAL A 49 -10.72 6.97 -7.80
CA VAL A 49 -11.14 5.63 -8.26
C VAL A 49 -10.08 4.98 -9.12
N ASP A 50 -9.29 5.78 -9.83
CA ASP A 50 -8.36 5.31 -10.84
C ASP A 50 -6.95 5.21 -10.24
N HIS A 51 -6.57 3.98 -9.91
CA HIS A 51 -5.25 3.63 -9.41
C HIS A 51 -4.59 2.63 -10.37
N ILE A 52 -3.69 3.14 -11.23
CA ILE A 52 -2.97 2.32 -12.20
C ILE A 52 -1.83 1.54 -11.52
N SER A 53 -1.60 0.31 -11.96
CA SER A 53 -0.47 -0.53 -11.54
C SER A 53 0.50 -0.82 -12.68
N VAL A 54 0.27 -0.21 -13.85
CA VAL A 54 1.16 -0.25 -15.01
C VAL A 54 1.85 1.09 -15.06
N LEU A 55 3.18 1.10 -14.99
CA LEU A 55 3.99 2.30 -14.82
C LEU A 55 5.14 2.32 -15.83
N SER A 56 5.64 3.51 -16.13
CA SER A 56 6.93 3.66 -16.81
C SER A 56 8.09 3.36 -15.86
N GLN A 57 9.27 3.01 -16.39
CA GLN A 57 10.48 2.84 -15.57
C GLN A 57 10.79 4.10 -14.73
N THR A 58 10.52 5.29 -15.26
CA THR A 58 10.73 6.56 -14.57
C THR A 58 9.82 6.70 -13.35
N ASP A 59 8.53 6.34 -13.48
CA ASP A 59 7.57 6.40 -12.37
C ASP A 59 7.89 5.35 -11.31
N PHE A 60 8.23 4.13 -11.74
CA PHE A 60 8.63 3.04 -10.84
C PHE A 60 9.88 3.39 -10.02
N SER A 61 10.84 4.08 -10.63
CA SER A 61 12.08 4.51 -9.96
C SER A 61 11.91 5.83 -9.19
N GLY A 62 10.76 6.49 -9.31
CA GLY A 62 10.47 7.74 -8.62
C GLY A 62 10.29 7.52 -7.11
N ARG A 63 10.56 8.55 -6.30
CA ARG A 63 10.58 8.47 -4.82
C ARG A 63 9.30 7.94 -4.14
N VAL A 64 8.18 7.88 -4.85
CA VAL A 64 6.91 7.37 -4.30
C VAL A 64 6.84 5.85 -4.38
N VAL A 65 7.18 5.27 -5.53
CA VAL A 65 7.20 3.81 -5.74
C VAL A 65 8.53 3.22 -5.33
N ASN A 66 9.61 3.97 -5.57
CA ASN A 66 10.95 3.76 -5.04
C ASN A 66 11.55 2.38 -5.35
N ASN A 67 11.27 1.87 -6.56
CA ASN A 67 11.63 0.52 -7.00
C ASN A 67 11.01 -0.61 -6.15
N ASP A 68 10.02 -0.30 -5.33
CA ASP A 68 9.31 -1.25 -4.49
C ASP A 68 8.02 -1.74 -5.14
N HIS A 69 7.61 -2.95 -4.76
CA HIS A 69 6.30 -3.51 -5.11
C HIS A 69 5.29 -3.35 -3.96
N PHE A 70 5.47 -2.31 -3.15
CA PHE A 70 4.49 -1.86 -2.16
C PHE A 70 4.39 -0.34 -2.19
N LEU A 71 3.27 0.20 -1.72
CA LEU A 71 3.10 1.64 -1.51
C LEU A 71 2.93 1.93 -0.04
N TYR A 72 3.63 2.95 0.46
CA TYR A 72 3.30 3.55 1.75
C TYR A 72 2.23 4.62 1.54
N TRP A 73 1.02 4.34 2.05
CA TRP A 73 -0.13 5.23 1.92
C TRP A 73 -0.12 6.36 2.94
N GLY A 74 0.72 6.25 3.97
CA GLY A 74 0.90 7.27 5.00
C GLY A 74 0.47 6.82 6.38
N GLU A 75 0.29 7.80 7.24
CA GLU A 75 -0.13 7.65 8.63
C GLU A 75 -1.48 8.34 8.87
N VAL A 76 -2.36 7.69 9.65
CA VAL A 76 -3.68 8.24 9.98
C VAL A 76 -4.06 7.89 11.42
N THR A 77 -4.60 8.88 12.14
CA THR A 77 -5.20 8.66 13.47
C THR A 77 -6.69 8.42 13.31
N LYS A 78 -7.21 7.37 13.96
CA LYS A 78 -8.65 7.09 14.07
C LYS A 78 -9.02 7.04 15.55
N CYS A 79 -10.21 7.54 15.86
CA CYS A 79 -10.79 7.44 17.19
C CYS A 79 -11.87 6.34 17.18
N SER A 80 -11.82 5.41 18.13
CA SER A 80 -12.87 4.42 18.31
C SER A 80 -14.15 5.06 18.86
N GLU A 81 -15.27 4.33 18.82
CA GLU A 81 -16.53 4.77 19.42
C GLU A 81 -16.39 5.03 20.94
N ASP A 82 -15.49 4.29 21.60
CA ASP A 82 -15.16 4.45 23.03
C ASP A 82 -14.17 5.60 23.31
N GLY A 83 -13.77 6.38 22.30
CA GLY A 83 -12.85 7.51 22.43
C GLY A 83 -11.37 7.13 22.46
N ILE A 84 -11.00 5.90 22.08
CA ILE A 84 -9.60 5.46 22.06
C ILE A 84 -8.95 5.89 20.75
N GLU A 85 -7.89 6.67 20.85
CA GLU A 85 -7.06 7.03 19.70
C GLU A 85 -6.14 5.88 19.28
N MET A 86 -6.13 5.61 17.98
CA MET A 86 -5.33 4.58 17.33
C MET A 86 -4.63 5.19 16.13
N GLN A 87 -3.34 4.96 16.02
CA GLN A 87 -2.49 5.47 14.96
C GLN A 87 -2.11 4.34 14.02
N PHE A 88 -2.38 4.52 12.73
CA PHE A 88 -2.18 3.50 11.71
C PHE A 88 -1.17 3.97 10.70
N GLN A 89 -0.18 3.13 10.40
CA GLN A 89 0.64 3.23 9.21
C GLN A 89 0.19 2.18 8.21
N VAL A 90 -0.19 2.61 7.02
CA VAL A 90 -0.79 1.73 6.02
C VAL A 90 0.15 1.56 4.84
N ILE A 91 0.36 0.29 4.47
CA ILE A 91 0.97 -0.07 3.21
C ILE A 91 0.01 -0.89 2.36
N GLU A 92 0.21 -0.83 1.05
CA GLU A 92 -0.40 -1.75 0.09
C GLU A 92 0.67 -2.63 -0.54
N GLN A 93 0.57 -3.95 -0.38
CA GLN A 93 1.39 -4.91 -1.12
C GLN A 93 0.78 -5.15 -2.50
N THR A 94 1.53 -4.89 -3.56
CA THR A 94 1.03 -4.96 -4.94
C THR A 94 2.06 -5.56 -5.90
N GLU A 95 1.80 -5.46 -7.19
CA GLU A 95 2.76 -5.77 -8.24
C GLU A 95 2.67 -4.73 -9.35
N PHE A 96 3.75 -3.96 -9.52
CA PHE A 96 3.85 -2.99 -10.60
C PHE A 96 4.36 -3.66 -11.87
N ILE A 97 3.74 -3.28 -12.98
CA ILE A 97 3.98 -3.82 -14.31
C ILE A 97 4.62 -2.72 -15.15
N ASP A 98 5.65 -3.08 -15.89
CA ASP A 98 6.32 -2.18 -16.84
C ASP A 98 5.44 -1.96 -18.08
N ASP A 99 5.22 -0.69 -18.44
CA ASP A 99 4.39 -0.29 -19.58
C ASP A 99 5.00 -0.65 -20.94
N ALA A 100 6.31 -0.86 -21.01
CA ALA A 100 6.99 -1.24 -22.23
C ALA A 100 6.92 -2.75 -22.50
N SER A 101 7.12 -3.58 -21.47
CA SER A 101 7.19 -5.04 -21.60
C SER A 101 5.91 -5.76 -21.18
N PHE A 102 5.00 -5.09 -20.47
CA PHE A 102 3.83 -5.69 -19.81
C PHE A 102 4.20 -6.87 -18.90
N GLN A 103 5.40 -6.83 -18.32
CA GLN A 103 5.88 -7.78 -17.33
C GLN A 103 6.09 -7.07 -15.99
N PRO A 104 6.02 -7.78 -14.85
CA PRO A 104 6.37 -7.19 -13.57
C PRO A 104 7.78 -6.58 -13.61
N PHE A 105 7.96 -5.40 -13.03
CA PHE A 105 9.29 -4.84 -12.84
C PHE A 105 10.17 -5.84 -12.09
N LYS A 106 11.40 -6.04 -12.57
CA LYS A 106 12.34 -7.02 -11.99
C LYS A 106 13.37 -6.30 -11.14
N GLY A 107 13.17 -6.30 -9.83
CA GLY A 107 14.20 -5.97 -8.86
C GLY A 107 15.03 -7.20 -8.51
N GLY A 108 16.17 -7.42 -9.18
CA GLY A 108 17.10 -8.51 -8.88
C GLY A 108 16.45 -9.90 -8.75
N LYS A 109 16.83 -10.67 -7.73
CA LYS A 109 16.16 -11.95 -7.37
C LYS A 109 14.87 -11.67 -6.61
N MET A 110 13.84 -11.22 -7.32
CA MET A 110 12.53 -10.95 -6.73
C MET A 110 11.80 -12.26 -6.43
N GLU A 111 11.37 -12.43 -5.18
CA GLU A 111 10.50 -13.55 -4.81
C GLU A 111 9.08 -13.38 -5.41
N PRO A 112 8.33 -14.48 -5.60
CA PRO A 112 6.93 -14.42 -6.02
C PRO A 112 6.06 -13.57 -5.08
N TYR A 113 5.03 -12.91 -5.63
CA TYR A 113 4.10 -12.05 -4.86
C TYR A 113 3.58 -12.74 -3.60
N SER A 114 3.17 -14.00 -3.69
CA SER A 114 2.62 -14.78 -2.57
C SER A 114 3.54 -14.90 -1.35
N LYS A 115 4.86 -14.78 -1.55
CA LYS A 115 5.82 -14.72 -0.46
C LYS A 115 6.10 -13.28 -0.04
N ARG A 116 6.30 -12.36 -1.00
CA ARG A 116 6.60 -10.94 -0.70
C ARG A 116 5.49 -10.30 0.13
N CYS A 117 4.23 -10.56 -0.21
CA CYS A 117 3.08 -9.95 0.47
C CYS A 117 2.93 -10.40 1.93
N ALA A 118 3.56 -11.50 2.33
CA ALA A 118 3.57 -12.01 3.70
C ALA A 118 4.73 -11.46 4.55
N ALA A 119 5.60 -10.61 3.98
CA ALA A 119 6.73 -10.04 4.72
C ALA A 119 6.25 -9.10 5.83
N THR A 120 6.73 -9.35 7.07
CA THR A 120 6.42 -8.54 8.25
C THR A 120 7.46 -7.47 8.56
N LYS A 121 8.58 -7.50 7.82
CA LYS A 121 9.64 -6.49 7.86
C LYS A 121 9.89 -6.05 6.43
N LEU A 122 9.79 -4.75 6.20
CA LEU A 122 9.99 -4.15 4.89
C LEU A 122 11.08 -3.09 4.99
N THR A 123 11.82 -2.98 3.90
CA THR A 123 12.86 -2.00 3.69
C THR A 123 12.66 -1.47 2.29
N SER A 124 12.47 -0.16 2.16
CA SER A 124 12.48 0.52 0.87
C SER A 124 13.94 0.76 0.47
N ALA A 125 14.26 0.69 -0.81
CA ALA A 125 15.59 1.03 -1.31
C ALA A 125 15.84 2.54 -1.09
N GLU A 126 16.98 2.96 -0.56
CA GLU A 126 17.30 4.40 -0.42
C GLU A 126 17.40 5.13 -1.78
#